data_AF-A0A7U9T2P6-F1
#
_entry.id   AF-A0A7U9T2P6-F1
#
_cell.length_a   1.000
_cell.length_b   1.000
_cell.length_c   1.000
_cell.angle_alpha   90.00
_cell.angle_beta   90.00
_cell.angle_gamma   90.00
#
_symmetry.space_group_name_H-M   'P 1'
#
loop_
_entity.id
_entity.type
_entity.pdbx_description
1 polymer ?
#
loop_
_entity_poly.entity_id
_entity_poly.type
_entity_poly.pdbx_seq_one_letter_code
_entity_poly.pdbx_strand_id
1 'polypeptide(L)'
;MKKQLSHSTKYIDVKIKQYHENAKHGLYTNTDYKELLYQRLDKRIAEQSYDWIINSLCDLFFEYAGCGDIRMQLDADRAAAKESYYIAALIGVLCYEMIEKGFSHHVLDSGYPFDFKKNNFSFSKAAILANEHELALKITGTDTVEGALVSHDYPLACALLPKSPEDDSISTDEIQQCMWAIAYADEKLFNKYLEKRIKMLRRYAPISPTTFDSWGLTAIKLAQQRGIQCNLNVIELPYHLLDDNRIETSGLTFPKTAQIRSIIDEKESQIKG
;
A
#
# COMPACT_ATOMS: atom_id res chain seq x y z
N MET A 1 23.80 -22.51 -26.33
CA MET A 1 24.38 -21.34 -25.61
C MET A 1 23.29 -20.28 -25.46
N LYS A 2 22.81 -20.03 -24.23
CA LYS A 2 21.89 -18.92 -23.95
C LYS A 2 22.69 -17.61 -24.07
N LYS A 3 22.32 -16.75 -25.02
CA LYS A 3 22.82 -15.37 -25.09
C LYS A 3 22.42 -14.66 -23.80
N GLN A 4 23.37 -14.43 -22.89
CA GLN A 4 23.20 -13.45 -21.83
C GLN A 4 23.06 -12.08 -22.50
N LEU A 5 21.87 -11.49 -22.41
CA LEU A 5 21.67 -10.09 -22.76
C LEU A 5 22.44 -9.24 -21.74
N SER A 6 23.60 -8.71 -22.15
CA SER A 6 24.37 -7.74 -21.37
C SER A 6 23.69 -6.36 -21.47
N HIS A 7 22.52 -6.19 -20.86
CA HIS A 7 22.02 -4.85 -20.58
C HIS A 7 22.83 -4.31 -19.40
N SER A 8 23.67 -3.31 -19.66
CA SER A 8 24.42 -2.58 -18.63
C SER A 8 23.43 -1.93 -17.67
N THR A 9 23.26 -2.51 -16.49
CA THR A 9 22.46 -1.93 -15.39
C THR A 9 23.18 -0.76 -14.73
N LYS A 10 24.44 -0.50 -15.07
CA LYS A 10 25.30 0.50 -14.42
C LYS A 10 24.68 1.91 -14.35
N TYR A 11 23.93 2.33 -15.37
CA TYR A 11 23.21 3.61 -15.35
C TYR A 11 22.01 3.60 -14.39
N ILE A 12 21.30 2.47 -14.32
CA ILE A 12 20.19 2.24 -13.39
C ILE A 12 20.71 2.23 -11.95
N ASP A 13 21.82 1.53 -11.70
CA ASP A 13 22.47 1.45 -10.39
C ASP A 13 22.92 2.84 -9.89
N VAL A 14 23.45 3.68 -10.79
CA VAL A 14 23.81 5.08 -10.47
C VAL A 14 22.57 5.91 -10.14
N LYS A 15 21.47 5.74 -10.88
CA LYS A 15 20.20 6.45 -10.62
C LYS A 15 19.56 6.04 -9.31
N ILE A 16 19.57 4.75 -8.99
CA ILE A 16 19.12 4.22 -7.69
C ILE A 16 19.96 4.81 -6.56
N LYS A 17 21.29 4.82 -6.71
CA LYS A 17 22.19 5.41 -5.71
C LYS A 17 21.93 6.91 -5.50
N GLN A 18 21.79 7.69 -6.58
CA GLN A 18 21.46 9.12 -6.51
C GLN A 18 20.10 9.35 -5.84
N TYR A 19 19.10 8.54 -6.16
CA TYR A 19 17.80 8.61 -5.52
C TYR A 19 17.89 8.28 -4.03
N HIS A 20 18.62 7.24 -3.64
CA HIS A 20 18.83 6.91 -2.22
C HIS A 20 19.51 8.06 -1.45
N GLU A 21 20.50 8.72 -2.06
CA GLU A 21 21.16 9.88 -1.46
C GLU A 21 20.17 11.05 -1.27
N ASN A 22 19.35 11.35 -2.29
CA ASN A 22 18.33 12.41 -2.21
C ASN A 22 17.19 12.06 -1.24
N ALA A 23 16.72 10.82 -1.23
CA ALA A 23 15.64 10.34 -0.39
C ALA A 23 16.02 10.37 1.10
N LYS A 24 17.29 10.09 1.42
CA LYS A 24 17.83 10.30 2.78
C LYS A 24 17.68 11.75 3.22
N HIS A 25 17.96 12.72 2.35
CA HIS A 25 17.81 14.14 2.68
C HIS A 25 16.33 14.52 2.81
N GLY A 26 15.48 14.00 1.92
CA GLY A 26 14.03 14.21 1.93
C GLY A 26 13.36 13.78 3.24
N LEU A 27 13.75 12.63 3.81
CA LEU A 27 13.20 12.16 5.10
C LEU A 27 13.41 13.16 6.26
N TYR A 28 14.47 13.97 6.22
CA TYR A 28 14.77 14.97 7.26
C TYR A 28 14.16 16.34 6.98
N THR A 29 13.88 16.67 5.71
CA THR A 29 13.33 17.97 5.31
C THR A 29 11.81 17.98 5.14
N ASN A 30 11.12 16.83 5.17
CA ASN A 30 9.68 16.74 4.88
C ASN A 30 8.75 17.18 6.03
N THR A 31 9.31 17.65 7.16
CA THR A 31 8.52 18.08 8.32
C THR A 31 7.60 19.23 7.96
N ASP A 32 8.08 20.21 7.18
CA ASP A 32 7.30 21.39 6.75
C ASP A 32 6.12 21.01 5.84
N TYR A 33 6.31 20.02 4.96
CA TYR A 33 5.26 19.54 4.07
C TYR A 33 4.19 18.76 4.84
N LYS A 34 4.60 17.88 5.77
CA LYS A 34 3.66 17.15 6.62
C LYS A 34 2.85 18.11 7.50
N GLU A 35 3.47 19.15 8.03
CA GLU A 35 2.77 20.21 8.77
C GLU A 35 1.74 20.92 7.88
N LEU A 36 2.09 21.26 6.64
CA LEU A 36 1.16 21.82 5.67
C LEU A 36 -0.06 20.92 5.42
N LEU A 37 0.14 19.60 5.32
CA LEU A 37 -0.96 18.63 5.17
C LEU A 37 -1.87 18.60 6.41
N TYR A 38 -1.31 18.66 7.62
CA TYR A 38 -2.10 18.76 8.85
C TYR A 38 -2.88 20.08 8.93
N GLN A 39 -2.25 21.21 8.59
CA GLN A 39 -2.92 22.52 8.54
C GLN A 39 -4.09 22.52 7.54
N ARG A 40 -3.91 21.84 6.39
CA ARG A 40 -4.98 21.66 5.40
C ARG A 40 -6.14 20.84 5.98
N LEU A 41 -5.85 19.71 6.62
CA LEU A 41 -6.87 18.88 7.27
C LEU A 41 -7.63 19.68 8.34
N ASP A 42 -6.92 20.42 9.18
CA ASP A 42 -7.52 21.25 10.24
C ASP A 42 -8.46 22.32 9.67
N LYS A 43 -8.04 22.98 8.59
CA LYS A 43 -8.89 23.92 7.88
C LYS A 43 -10.17 23.24 7.36
N ARG A 44 -10.07 22.05 6.75
CA ARG A 44 -11.24 21.34 6.21
C ARG A 44 -12.19 20.84 7.29
N ILE A 45 -11.65 20.42 8.44
CA ILE A 45 -12.46 20.08 9.63
C ILE A 45 -13.19 21.31 10.14
N ALA A 46 -12.51 22.44 10.30
CA ALA A 46 -13.11 23.69 10.78
C ALA A 46 -14.20 24.21 9.82
N GLU A 47 -13.99 24.08 8.52
CA GLU A 47 -14.95 24.45 7.47
C GLU A 47 -16.08 23.43 7.28
N GLN A 48 -16.08 22.30 8.01
CA GLN A 48 -16.99 21.17 7.79
C GLN A 48 -17.07 20.71 6.33
N SER A 49 -15.95 20.84 5.61
CA SER A 49 -15.84 20.48 4.20
C SER A 49 -15.59 18.98 4.06
N TYR A 50 -16.60 18.18 4.39
CA TYR A 50 -16.49 16.73 4.52
C TYR A 50 -15.89 16.03 3.28
N ASP A 51 -16.28 16.46 2.09
CA ASP A 51 -15.78 15.94 0.82
C ASP A 51 -14.25 16.11 0.65
N TRP A 52 -13.69 17.13 1.30
CA TRP A 52 -12.26 17.43 1.30
C TRP A 52 -11.50 16.85 2.49
N ILE A 53 -12.21 16.38 3.52
CA ILE A 53 -11.58 15.69 4.66
C ILE A 53 -11.00 14.36 4.19
N ILE A 54 -11.75 13.56 3.42
CA ILE A 54 -11.26 12.28 2.87
C ILE A 54 -10.00 12.51 2.02
N ASN A 55 -9.99 13.52 1.15
CA ASN A 55 -8.80 13.85 0.35
C ASN A 55 -7.60 14.22 1.22
N SER A 56 -7.81 15.03 2.27
CA SER A 56 -6.73 15.43 3.17
C SER A 56 -6.18 14.24 3.97
N LEU A 57 -7.05 13.27 4.31
CA LEU A 57 -6.62 12.01 4.91
C LEU A 57 -5.84 11.14 3.90
N CYS A 58 -6.27 11.07 2.63
CA CYS A 58 -5.52 10.39 1.58
C CYS A 58 -4.12 11.01 1.36
N ASP A 59 -4.01 12.34 1.34
CA ASP A 59 -2.71 13.03 1.22
C ASP A 59 -1.77 12.60 2.37
N LEU A 60 -2.27 12.63 3.61
CA LEU A 60 -1.52 12.20 4.79
C LEU A 60 -1.19 10.69 4.73
N PHE A 61 -2.12 9.85 4.28
CA PHE A 61 -1.88 8.42 4.07
C PHE A 61 -0.69 8.20 3.14
N PHE A 62 -0.70 8.83 1.96
CA PHE A 62 0.35 8.65 0.97
C PHE A 62 1.70 9.22 1.43
N GLU A 63 1.68 10.30 2.21
CA GLU A 63 2.90 10.84 2.84
C GLU A 63 3.52 9.85 3.84
N TYR A 64 2.73 9.26 4.75
CA TYR A 64 3.25 8.27 5.70
C TYR A 64 3.63 6.94 5.02
N ALA A 65 2.83 6.46 4.07
CA ALA A 65 3.14 5.26 3.30
C ALA A 65 4.41 5.46 2.45
N GLY A 66 4.58 6.64 1.84
CA GLY A 66 5.77 7.03 1.10
C GLY A 66 7.01 7.10 2.00
N CYS A 67 6.90 7.63 3.22
CA CYS A 67 7.97 7.56 4.21
C CYS A 67 8.37 6.11 4.52
N GLY A 68 7.40 5.21 4.69
CA GLY A 68 7.64 3.77 4.86
C GLY A 68 8.36 3.17 3.64
N ASP A 69 7.89 3.48 2.43
CA ASP A 69 8.46 3.01 1.17
C ASP A 69 9.92 3.47 1.00
N ILE A 70 10.22 4.73 1.32
CA ILE A 70 11.59 5.25 1.29
C ILE A 70 12.47 4.54 2.31
N ARG A 71 12.02 4.38 3.56
CA ARG A 71 12.79 3.68 4.60
C ARG A 71 13.07 2.23 4.22
N MET A 72 12.08 1.57 3.64
CA MET A 72 12.21 0.23 3.07
C MET A 72 13.29 0.18 1.97
N GLN A 73 13.23 1.08 0.98
CA GLN A 73 14.16 1.09 -0.15
C GLN A 73 15.59 1.42 0.26
N LEU A 74 15.74 2.30 1.25
CA LEU A 74 17.04 2.66 1.81
C LEU A 74 17.65 1.53 2.67
N ASP A 75 16.94 0.41 2.87
CA ASP A 75 17.27 -0.63 3.86
C ASP A 75 17.57 0.03 5.22
N ALA A 76 16.79 1.07 5.53
CA ALA A 76 16.95 1.89 6.72
C ALA A 76 16.29 1.20 7.92
N ASP A 77 16.20 1.91 9.04
CA ASP A 77 15.55 1.45 10.27
C ASP A 77 14.18 0.80 10.00
N ARG A 78 14.16 -0.53 10.12
CA ARG A 78 12.99 -1.40 9.96
C ARG A 78 11.84 -0.98 10.86
N ALA A 79 12.13 -0.62 12.12
CA ALA A 79 11.10 -0.25 13.06
C ALA A 79 10.41 1.03 12.57
N ALA A 80 11.18 2.05 12.21
CA ALA A 80 10.65 3.31 11.69
C ALA A 80 9.86 3.14 10.37
N ALA A 81 10.24 2.18 9.51
CA ALA A 81 9.45 1.85 8.32
C ALA A 81 8.06 1.30 8.70
N LYS A 82 8.01 0.30 9.60
CA LYS A 82 6.76 -0.27 10.10
C LYS A 82 5.93 0.74 10.88
N GLU A 83 6.54 1.64 11.66
CA GLU A 83 5.84 2.73 12.35
C GLU A 83 5.16 3.69 11.37
N SER A 84 5.88 4.05 10.29
CA SER A 84 5.31 4.88 9.22
C SER A 84 4.12 4.19 8.55
N TYR A 85 4.25 2.90 8.23
CA TYR A 85 3.16 2.10 7.69
C TYR A 85 1.99 1.93 8.66
N TYR A 86 2.25 1.80 9.96
CA TYR A 86 1.23 1.71 11.00
C TYR A 86 0.39 2.98 11.07
N ILE A 87 1.02 4.16 11.08
CA ILE A 87 0.30 5.44 11.08
C ILE A 87 -0.50 5.59 9.78
N ALA A 88 0.07 5.22 8.63
CA ALA A 88 -0.67 5.20 7.37
C ALA A 88 -1.90 4.27 7.45
N ALA A 89 -1.76 3.07 8.03
CA ALA A 89 -2.88 2.15 8.21
C ALA A 89 -4.00 2.74 9.09
N LEU A 90 -3.66 3.42 10.19
CA LEU A 90 -4.64 4.12 11.03
C LEU A 90 -5.43 5.17 10.24
N ILE A 91 -4.75 5.94 9.40
CA ILE A 91 -5.39 6.94 8.53
C ILE A 91 -6.28 6.26 7.50
N GLY A 92 -5.80 5.17 6.87
CA GLY A 92 -6.55 4.38 5.90
C GLY A 92 -7.86 3.85 6.47
N VAL A 93 -7.85 3.33 7.70
CA VAL A 93 -9.07 2.89 8.39
C VAL A 93 -10.09 4.03 8.52
N LEU A 94 -9.65 5.23 8.92
CA LEU A 94 -10.55 6.38 9.02
C LEU A 94 -11.14 6.78 7.67
N CYS A 95 -10.34 6.75 6.59
CA CYS A 95 -10.84 7.02 5.24
C CYS A 95 -11.97 6.05 4.87
N TYR A 96 -11.74 4.74 5.04
CA TYR A 96 -12.70 3.71 4.65
C TYR A 96 -13.98 3.78 5.48
N GLU A 97 -13.87 4.00 6.79
CA GLU A 97 -15.05 4.19 7.63
C GLU A 97 -15.87 5.42 7.21
N MET A 98 -15.24 6.54 6.85
CA MET A 98 -15.98 7.69 6.31
C MET A 98 -16.71 7.32 5.01
N ILE A 99 -16.06 6.60 4.10
CA ILE A 99 -16.68 6.18 2.83
C ILE A 99 -17.87 5.25 3.09
N GLU A 100 -17.71 4.26 3.97
CA GLU A 100 -18.79 3.33 4.35
C GLU A 100 -19.99 4.05 4.98
N LYS A 101 -19.77 5.17 5.66
CA LYS A 101 -20.82 6.01 6.24
C LYS A 101 -21.46 6.98 5.24
N GLY A 102 -21.10 6.88 3.96
CA GLY A 102 -21.69 7.65 2.88
C GLY A 102 -21.26 9.12 2.87
N PHE A 103 -20.09 9.43 3.44
CA PHE A 103 -19.47 10.72 3.20
C PHE A 103 -19.11 10.83 1.72
N SER A 104 -19.48 11.94 1.08
CA SER A 104 -19.03 12.24 -0.27
C SER A 104 -17.51 12.36 -0.29
N HIS A 105 -16.89 11.99 -1.40
CA HIS A 105 -15.47 12.19 -1.64
C HIS A 105 -15.26 12.69 -3.06
N HIS A 106 -14.27 13.56 -3.23
CA HIS A 106 -13.96 14.07 -4.55
C HIS A 106 -13.18 13.07 -5.40
N VAL A 107 -13.34 13.30 -6.69
CA VAL A 107 -12.51 12.86 -7.81
C VAL A 107 -11.02 13.18 -7.56
N LEU A 108 -10.11 12.22 -7.78
CA LEU A 108 -8.67 12.52 -7.91
C LEU A 108 -8.44 13.49 -9.08
N ASP A 109 -7.28 14.13 -9.19
CA ASP A 109 -6.92 15.05 -10.30
C ASP A 109 -7.22 14.51 -11.72
N SER A 110 -7.45 13.19 -11.87
CA SER A 110 -7.84 12.50 -13.10
C SER A 110 -9.31 12.62 -13.54
N GLY A 111 -10.20 13.30 -12.80
CA GLY A 111 -11.56 13.59 -13.28
C GLY A 111 -12.65 12.54 -13.01
N TYR A 112 -12.35 11.43 -12.32
CA TYR A 112 -13.31 10.40 -11.91
C TYR A 112 -13.31 10.13 -10.38
N PRO A 113 -14.46 9.78 -9.77
CA PRO A 113 -14.52 9.37 -8.37
C PRO A 113 -13.52 8.24 -8.12
N PHE A 114 -12.71 8.35 -7.07
CA PHE A 114 -11.78 7.27 -6.73
C PHE A 114 -12.59 6.06 -6.26
N ASP A 115 -12.44 4.95 -6.98
CA ASP A 115 -13.03 3.67 -6.61
C ASP A 115 -12.16 3.04 -5.53
N PHE A 116 -12.44 3.37 -4.27
CA PHE A 116 -11.73 2.85 -3.12
C PHE A 116 -11.77 1.32 -3.08
N LYS A 117 -12.91 0.70 -3.42
CA LYS A 117 -13.02 -0.76 -3.46
C LYS A 117 -12.07 -1.37 -4.48
N LYS A 118 -11.97 -0.80 -5.69
CA LYS A 118 -11.03 -1.26 -6.73
C LYS A 118 -9.56 -0.97 -6.41
N ASN A 119 -9.28 0.02 -5.57
CA ASN A 119 -7.93 0.48 -5.26
C ASN A 119 -7.53 0.24 -3.79
N ASN A 120 -8.25 -0.61 -3.06
CA ASN A 120 -8.06 -0.86 -1.64
C ASN A 120 -6.67 -1.39 -1.29
N PHE A 121 -6.04 -2.13 -2.21
CA PHE A 121 -4.69 -2.63 -2.05
C PHE A 121 -3.66 -1.51 -1.87
N SER A 122 -3.89 -0.34 -2.47
CA SER A 122 -3.03 0.84 -2.29
C SER A 122 -3.02 1.34 -0.84
N PHE A 123 -4.10 1.09 -0.10
CA PHE A 123 -4.25 1.46 1.30
C PHE A 123 -3.86 0.31 2.25
N SER A 124 -4.40 -0.89 2.01
CA SER A 124 -4.22 -2.04 2.90
C SER A 124 -2.77 -2.55 2.92
N LYS A 125 -1.97 -2.29 1.89
CA LYS A 125 -0.53 -2.60 1.87
C LYS A 125 0.19 -2.09 3.11
N ALA A 126 -0.15 -0.89 3.59
CA ALA A 126 0.48 -0.32 4.78
C ALA A 126 0.19 -1.16 6.02
N ALA A 127 -1.07 -1.57 6.23
CA ALA A 127 -1.45 -2.42 7.35
C ALA A 127 -0.78 -3.81 7.27
N ILE A 128 -0.74 -4.41 6.08
CA ILE A 128 -0.11 -5.73 5.87
C ILE A 128 1.40 -5.67 6.14
N LEU A 129 2.09 -4.62 5.66
CA LEU A 129 3.53 -4.44 5.91
C LEU A 129 3.86 -4.09 7.36
N ALA A 130 2.93 -3.45 8.09
CA ALA A 130 3.04 -3.21 9.52
C ALA A 130 2.67 -4.43 10.39
N ASN A 131 2.23 -5.55 9.79
CA ASN A 131 1.69 -6.72 10.48
C ASN A 131 0.42 -6.44 11.31
N GLU A 132 -0.41 -5.50 10.86
CA GLU A 132 -1.68 -5.13 11.50
C GLU A 132 -2.88 -5.74 10.77
N HIS A 133 -3.12 -7.03 11.02
CA HIS A 133 -4.17 -7.80 10.34
C HIS A 133 -5.58 -7.20 10.51
N GLU A 134 -5.94 -6.79 11.72
CA GLU A 134 -7.27 -6.19 11.97
C GLU A 134 -7.47 -4.87 11.22
N LEU A 135 -6.42 -4.04 11.12
CA LEU A 135 -6.47 -2.81 10.34
C LEU A 135 -6.55 -3.11 8.84
N ALA A 136 -5.84 -4.14 8.37
CA ALA A 136 -5.90 -4.55 6.97
C ALA A 136 -7.33 -4.95 6.57
N LEU A 137 -8.01 -5.75 7.40
CA LEU A 137 -9.41 -6.17 7.15
C LEU A 137 -10.39 -5.01 7.08
N LYS A 138 -10.24 -4.00 7.97
CA LYS A 138 -11.08 -2.78 7.95
C LYS A 138 -10.91 -1.96 6.67
N ILE A 139 -9.78 -2.08 5.97
CA ILE A 139 -9.50 -1.33 4.75
C ILE A 139 -9.89 -2.16 3.51
N THR A 140 -9.60 -3.46 3.49
CA THR A 140 -9.87 -4.28 2.31
C THR A 140 -11.36 -4.54 2.10
N GLY A 141 -12.15 -4.56 3.17
CA GLY A 141 -13.50 -5.13 3.16
C GLY A 141 -13.45 -6.66 3.07
N THR A 142 -14.59 -7.33 3.28
CA THR A 142 -14.66 -8.80 3.25
C THR A 142 -15.14 -9.37 1.91
N ASP A 143 -15.49 -8.50 0.96
CA ASP A 143 -16.09 -8.87 -0.33
C ASP A 143 -15.18 -8.52 -1.53
N THR A 144 -13.88 -8.36 -1.27
CA THR A 144 -12.83 -8.07 -2.24
C THR A 144 -11.82 -9.20 -2.31
N VAL A 145 -11.04 -9.27 -3.40
CA VAL A 145 -9.99 -10.29 -3.56
C VAL A 145 -8.95 -10.14 -2.45
N GLU A 146 -8.51 -8.91 -2.20
CA GLU A 146 -7.57 -8.55 -1.15
C GLU A 146 -8.08 -8.96 0.23
N GLY A 147 -9.35 -8.66 0.52
CA GLY A 147 -9.98 -9.00 1.79
C GLY A 147 -10.10 -10.49 2.02
N ALA A 148 -10.48 -11.22 0.98
CA ALA A 148 -10.53 -12.67 0.99
C ALA A 148 -9.12 -13.27 1.21
N LEU A 149 -8.09 -12.73 0.56
CA LEU A 149 -6.70 -13.16 0.76
C LEU A 149 -6.19 -12.87 2.17
N VAL A 150 -6.44 -11.68 2.71
CA VAL A 150 -6.06 -11.30 4.09
C VAL A 150 -6.77 -12.22 5.09
N SER A 151 -8.05 -12.52 4.87
CA SER A 151 -8.85 -13.41 5.74
C SER A 151 -8.57 -14.90 5.56
N HIS A 152 -7.66 -15.27 4.64
CA HIS A 152 -7.41 -16.66 4.22
C HIS A 152 -8.64 -17.39 3.62
N ASP A 153 -9.65 -16.65 3.15
CA ASP A 153 -10.80 -17.18 2.41
C ASP A 153 -10.45 -17.33 0.92
N TYR A 154 -9.58 -18.29 0.63
CA TYR A 154 -9.16 -18.59 -0.73
C TYR A 154 -10.32 -19.02 -1.66
N PRO A 155 -11.33 -19.78 -1.21
CA PRO A 155 -12.52 -20.04 -2.03
C PRO A 155 -13.22 -18.77 -2.51
N LEU A 156 -13.42 -17.79 -1.64
CA LEU A 156 -13.98 -16.49 -2.03
C LEU A 156 -13.06 -15.73 -2.98
N ALA A 157 -11.74 -15.70 -2.70
CA ALA A 157 -10.77 -15.05 -3.58
C ALA A 157 -10.83 -15.63 -5.01
N CYS A 158 -10.85 -16.96 -5.15
CA CYS A 158 -10.99 -17.64 -6.43
C CYS A 158 -12.34 -17.35 -7.12
N ALA A 159 -13.43 -17.15 -6.35
CA ALA A 159 -14.74 -16.81 -6.92
C ALA A 159 -14.83 -15.37 -7.44
N LEU A 160 -14.08 -14.44 -6.84
CA LEU A 160 -14.02 -13.03 -7.23
C LEU A 160 -13.07 -12.77 -8.41
N LEU A 161 -12.05 -13.63 -8.59
CA LEU A 161 -11.06 -13.51 -9.65
C LEU A 161 -11.55 -14.08 -11.00
N PRO A 162 -11.00 -13.60 -12.13
CA PRO A 162 -11.28 -14.20 -13.43
C PRO A 162 -10.73 -15.64 -13.52
N LYS A 163 -11.26 -16.43 -14.45
CA LYS A 163 -10.87 -17.84 -14.64
C LYS A 163 -9.40 -18.03 -15.05
N SER A 164 -8.79 -17.00 -15.63
CA SER A 164 -7.43 -17.04 -16.14
C SER A 164 -6.65 -15.82 -15.64
N PRO A 165 -5.38 -15.99 -15.23
CA PRO A 165 -4.52 -14.85 -14.89
C PRO A 165 -4.13 -14.02 -16.12
N GLU A 166 -4.40 -14.52 -17.34
CA GLU A 166 -4.15 -13.79 -18.60
C GLU A 166 -5.44 -13.17 -19.16
N ASP A 167 -6.52 -13.11 -18.37
CA ASP A 167 -7.76 -12.42 -18.73
C ASP A 167 -7.53 -10.90 -18.92
N ASP A 168 -8.18 -10.28 -19.89
CA ASP A 168 -8.01 -8.86 -20.24
C ASP A 168 -8.26 -7.91 -19.06
N SER A 169 -9.08 -8.32 -18.07
CA SER A 169 -9.34 -7.52 -16.87
C SER A 169 -8.14 -7.38 -15.94
N ILE A 170 -7.16 -8.30 -15.98
CA ILE A 170 -5.99 -8.32 -15.07
C ILE A 170 -4.65 -8.59 -15.77
N SER A 171 -4.62 -8.90 -17.07
CA SER A 171 -3.40 -9.34 -17.78
C SER A 171 -2.26 -8.31 -17.83
N THR A 172 -2.61 -7.03 -17.63
CA THR A 172 -1.69 -5.89 -17.55
C THR A 172 -1.37 -5.43 -16.14
N ASP A 173 -1.96 -6.05 -15.11
CA ASP A 173 -1.73 -5.74 -13.70
C ASP A 173 -1.02 -6.92 -13.01
N GLU A 174 0.30 -6.83 -12.91
CA GLU A 174 1.10 -7.90 -12.30
C GLU A 174 0.75 -8.17 -10.83
N ILE A 175 0.17 -7.23 -10.10
CA ILE A 175 -0.27 -7.45 -8.71
C ILE A 175 -1.53 -8.29 -8.67
N GLN A 176 -2.54 -7.96 -9.49
CA GLN A 176 -3.72 -8.80 -9.66
C GLN A 176 -3.34 -10.21 -10.13
N GLN A 177 -2.38 -10.35 -11.04
CA GLN A 177 -1.85 -11.66 -11.46
C GLN A 177 -1.16 -12.40 -10.29
N CYS A 178 -0.44 -11.70 -9.41
CA CYS A 178 0.12 -12.30 -8.19
C CYS A 178 -0.99 -12.76 -7.23
N MET A 179 -2.02 -11.94 -7.00
CA MET A 179 -3.17 -12.31 -6.16
C MET A 179 -3.90 -13.52 -6.71
N TRP A 180 -4.06 -13.61 -8.04
CA TRP A 180 -4.56 -14.80 -8.71
C TRP A 180 -3.74 -16.04 -8.36
N ALA A 181 -2.42 -15.96 -8.52
CA ALA A 181 -1.55 -17.09 -8.20
C ALA A 181 -1.61 -17.48 -6.71
N ILE A 182 -1.75 -16.50 -5.80
CA ILE A 182 -1.91 -16.76 -4.36
C ILE A 182 -3.22 -17.49 -4.06
N ALA A 183 -4.34 -17.00 -4.62
CA ALA A 183 -5.67 -17.59 -4.41
C ALA A 183 -5.71 -19.07 -4.85
N TYR A 184 -5.13 -19.35 -6.01
CA TYR A 184 -5.05 -20.70 -6.58
C TYR A 184 -3.89 -21.55 -6.07
N ALA A 185 -3.11 -21.05 -5.11
CA ALA A 185 -1.92 -21.71 -4.57
C ALA A 185 -0.89 -22.14 -5.63
N ASP A 186 -0.74 -21.37 -6.70
CA ASP A 186 0.21 -21.62 -7.79
C ASP A 186 1.53 -20.86 -7.56
N GLU A 187 2.46 -21.50 -6.85
CA GLU A 187 3.79 -20.93 -6.57
C GLU A 187 4.57 -20.56 -7.83
N LYS A 188 4.44 -21.37 -8.89
CA LYS A 188 5.20 -21.16 -10.14
C LYS A 188 4.73 -19.89 -10.84
N LEU A 189 3.40 -19.70 -10.92
CA LEU A 189 2.82 -18.49 -11.49
C LEU A 189 3.08 -17.28 -10.60
N PHE A 190 3.02 -17.43 -9.27
CA PHE A 190 3.34 -16.34 -8.35
C PHE A 190 4.76 -15.80 -8.62
N ASN A 191 5.76 -16.68 -8.67
CA ASN A 191 7.14 -16.29 -8.96
C ASN A 191 7.30 -15.68 -10.37
N LYS A 192 6.60 -16.21 -11.38
CA LYS A 192 6.59 -15.65 -12.75
C LYS A 192 6.07 -14.21 -12.77
N TYR A 193 4.93 -13.94 -12.12
CA TYR A 193 4.31 -12.62 -12.16
C TYR A 193 5.06 -11.60 -11.30
N LEU A 194 5.62 -12.03 -10.18
CA LEU A 194 6.48 -11.18 -9.37
C LEU A 194 7.78 -10.82 -10.13
N GLU A 195 8.37 -11.76 -10.88
CA GLU A 195 9.51 -11.47 -11.76
C GLU A 195 9.14 -10.47 -12.87
N LYS A 196 7.94 -10.61 -13.46
CA LYS A 196 7.40 -9.67 -14.46
C LYS A 196 7.30 -8.26 -13.88
N ARG A 197 6.77 -8.11 -12.64
CA ARG A 197 6.72 -6.83 -11.92
C ARG A 197 8.10 -6.22 -11.74
N ILE A 198 9.07 -6.98 -11.24
CA ILE A 198 10.45 -6.50 -11.05
C ILE A 198 11.07 -6.02 -12.37
N LYS A 199 10.90 -6.78 -13.46
CA LYS A 199 11.39 -6.39 -14.79
C LYS A 199 10.71 -5.12 -15.31
N MET A 200 9.45 -4.90 -14.96
CA MET A 200 8.70 -3.70 -15.30
C MET A 200 9.21 -2.50 -14.50
N LEU A 201 9.34 -2.60 -13.18
CA LEU A 201 9.92 -1.57 -12.32
C LEU A 201 11.34 -1.16 -12.75
N ARG A 202 12.20 -2.14 -13.07
CA ARG A 202 13.56 -1.88 -13.57
C ARG A 202 13.58 -1.12 -14.90
N ARG A 203 12.60 -1.34 -15.78
CA ARG A 203 12.47 -0.57 -17.04
C ARG A 203 12.07 0.88 -16.76
N TYR A 204 11.27 1.13 -15.72
CA TYR A 204 10.86 2.45 -15.29
C TYR A 204 11.84 3.13 -14.32
N ALA A 205 12.94 2.47 -13.96
CA ALA A 205 13.93 3.01 -13.03
C ALA A 205 14.47 4.41 -13.35
N PRO A 206 14.62 4.83 -14.63
CA PRO A 206 15.01 6.22 -14.93
C PRO A 206 14.01 7.28 -14.43
N ILE A 207 12.75 6.90 -14.23
CA ILE A 207 11.64 7.77 -13.79
C ILE A 207 11.37 7.57 -12.29
N SER A 208 11.31 6.32 -11.85
CA SER A 208 11.16 5.94 -10.43
C SER A 208 12.13 4.80 -10.13
N PRO A 209 13.31 5.09 -9.56
CA PRO A 209 14.38 4.12 -9.38
C PRO A 209 14.10 3.20 -8.18
N THR A 210 13.05 2.40 -8.29
CA THR A 210 12.66 1.38 -7.34
C THR A 210 12.93 0.00 -7.96
N THR A 211 13.80 -0.80 -7.35
CA THR A 211 14.08 -2.18 -7.79
C THR A 211 12.99 -3.15 -7.34
N PHE A 212 12.36 -2.85 -6.21
CA PHE A 212 11.25 -3.57 -5.63
C PHE A 212 10.39 -2.63 -4.77
N ASP A 213 9.07 -2.71 -4.92
CA ASP A 213 8.13 -1.79 -4.26
C ASP A 213 7.28 -2.47 -3.18
N SER A 214 6.56 -1.65 -2.43
CA SER A 214 5.77 -2.12 -1.29
C SER A 214 4.57 -2.97 -1.71
N TRP A 215 4.04 -2.77 -2.91
CA TRP A 215 3.01 -3.64 -3.47
C TRP A 215 3.53 -5.06 -3.70
N GLY A 216 4.71 -5.21 -4.32
CA GLY A 216 5.36 -6.51 -4.49
C GLY A 216 5.67 -7.16 -3.14
N LEU A 217 6.12 -6.40 -2.15
CA LEU A 217 6.44 -6.92 -0.82
C LEU A 217 5.22 -7.42 -0.08
N THR A 218 4.11 -6.68 -0.20
CA THR A 218 2.81 -7.06 0.32
C THR A 218 2.32 -8.36 -0.30
N ALA A 219 2.47 -8.52 -1.63
CA ALA A 219 2.13 -9.76 -2.31
C ALA A 219 2.97 -10.95 -1.81
N ILE A 220 4.27 -10.75 -1.53
CA ILE A 220 5.10 -11.80 -0.92
C ILE A 220 4.59 -12.19 0.47
N LYS A 221 4.24 -11.23 1.34
CA LYS A 221 3.69 -11.55 2.67
C LYS A 221 2.39 -12.36 2.57
N LEU A 222 1.46 -11.97 1.70
CA LEU A 222 0.23 -12.72 1.47
C LEU A 222 0.51 -14.13 0.91
N ALA A 223 1.48 -14.27 0.01
CA ALA A 223 1.90 -15.56 -0.52
C ALA A 223 2.49 -16.48 0.57
N GLN A 224 3.36 -15.94 1.43
CA GLN A 224 3.98 -16.67 2.54
C GLN A 224 2.92 -17.20 3.53
N GLN A 225 1.91 -16.40 3.83
CA GLN A 225 0.78 -16.83 4.66
C GLN A 225 -0.03 -17.98 4.03
N ARG A 226 -0.04 -18.07 2.69
CA ARG A 226 -0.60 -19.20 1.95
C ARG A 226 0.39 -20.37 1.76
N GLY A 227 1.57 -20.31 2.37
CA GLY A 227 2.61 -21.34 2.23
C GLY A 227 3.32 -21.35 0.88
N ILE A 228 3.21 -20.27 0.10
CA ILE A 228 3.89 -20.10 -1.19
C ILE A 228 5.24 -19.44 -0.95
N GLN A 229 6.30 -19.98 -1.55
CA GLN A 229 7.65 -19.45 -1.42
C GLN A 229 8.00 -18.48 -2.56
N CYS A 230 8.55 -17.32 -2.18
CA CYS A 230 9.22 -16.42 -3.12
C CYS A 230 10.64 -16.93 -3.37
N ASN A 231 10.88 -17.44 -4.57
CA ASN A 231 12.16 -18.00 -5.02
C ASN A 231 12.99 -17.01 -5.84
N LEU A 232 12.60 -15.72 -5.85
CA LEU A 232 13.30 -14.69 -6.60
C LEU A 232 14.53 -14.21 -5.82
N ASN A 233 15.70 -14.41 -6.42
CA ASN A 233 16.95 -13.89 -5.88
C ASN A 233 17.15 -12.43 -6.31
N VAL A 234 16.58 -11.51 -5.54
CA VAL A 234 16.72 -10.05 -5.71
C VAL A 234 17.54 -9.52 -4.54
N ILE A 235 18.72 -8.95 -4.84
CA ILE A 235 19.67 -8.45 -3.82
C ILE A 235 19.04 -7.31 -3.02
N GLU A 236 18.18 -6.52 -3.66
CA GLU A 236 17.54 -5.34 -3.10
C GLU A 236 16.21 -5.64 -2.40
N LEU A 237 15.85 -6.91 -2.20
CA LEU A 237 14.63 -7.26 -1.47
C LEU A 237 14.85 -7.07 0.04
N PRO A 238 14.06 -6.22 0.72
CA PRO A 238 14.18 -6.00 2.16
C PRO A 238 13.51 -7.15 2.92
N TYR A 239 14.11 -8.35 2.88
CA TYR A 239 13.59 -9.56 3.54
C TYR A 239 13.28 -9.34 5.02
N HIS A 240 14.01 -8.42 5.67
CA HIS A 240 13.82 -8.09 7.07
C HIS A 240 12.45 -7.47 7.37
N LEU A 241 11.68 -7.00 6.37
CA LEU A 241 10.29 -6.53 6.52
C LEU A 241 9.24 -7.62 6.30
N LEU A 242 9.63 -8.79 5.78
CA LEU A 242 8.73 -9.91 5.57
C LEU A 242 8.40 -10.65 6.87
N ASP A 243 9.16 -10.39 7.94
CA ASP A 243 8.90 -10.99 9.25
C ASP A 243 7.48 -10.66 9.78
N ASP A 244 7.00 -11.50 10.68
CA ASP A 244 5.66 -11.37 11.28
C ASP A 244 5.66 -10.61 12.61
N ASN A 245 6.78 -10.03 13.04
CA ASN A 245 6.83 -9.26 14.28
C ASN A 245 6.09 -7.95 14.10
N ARG A 246 5.10 -7.72 14.96
CA ARG A 246 4.48 -6.41 15.14
C ARG A 246 5.46 -5.45 15.83
N ILE A 247 5.30 -4.17 15.54
CA ILE A 247 6.01 -3.11 16.27
C ILE A 247 5.32 -2.82 17.59
N GLU A 248 6.04 -2.19 18.50
CA GLU A 248 5.44 -1.58 19.68
C GLU A 248 4.60 -0.38 19.23
N THR A 249 3.29 -0.43 19.42
CA THR A 249 2.36 0.62 18.97
C THR A 249 1.97 1.58 20.08
N SER A 250 2.42 1.34 21.32
CA SER A 250 2.15 2.24 22.45
C SER A 250 2.72 3.64 22.17
N GLY A 251 1.82 4.62 22.07
CA GLY A 251 2.16 6.01 21.76
C GLY A 251 2.18 6.37 20.27
N LEU A 252 2.07 5.38 19.37
CA LEU A 252 1.86 5.62 17.94
C LEU A 252 0.38 5.86 17.69
N THR A 253 0.00 7.11 17.48
CA THR A 253 -1.38 7.48 17.18
C THR A 253 -1.41 8.48 16.04
N PHE A 254 -2.46 8.42 15.23
CA PHE A 254 -2.75 9.50 14.31
C PHE A 254 -3.37 10.67 15.11
N PRO A 255 -2.75 11.87 15.16
CA PRO A 255 -3.17 12.93 16.09
C PRO A 255 -4.61 13.43 15.90
N LYS A 256 -5.20 13.23 14.71
CA LYS A 256 -6.57 13.68 14.40
C LYS A 256 -7.62 12.58 14.56
N THR A 257 -7.24 11.41 15.08
CA THR A 257 -8.14 10.25 15.22
C THR A 257 -9.44 10.60 15.95
N ALA A 258 -9.35 11.21 17.13
CA ALA A 258 -10.53 11.54 17.92
C ALA A 258 -11.48 12.54 17.22
N GLN A 259 -10.90 13.53 16.52
CA GLN A 259 -11.68 14.53 15.79
C GLN A 259 -12.42 13.91 14.61
N ILE A 260 -11.76 13.05 13.83
CA ILE A 260 -12.40 12.35 12.71
C ILE A 260 -13.47 11.38 13.20
N ARG A 261 -13.22 10.67 14.31
CA ARG A 261 -14.24 9.78 14.93
C ARG A 261 -15.50 10.55 15.35
N SER A 262 -15.35 11.72 15.96
CA SER A 262 -16.49 12.58 16.30
C SER A 262 -17.34 12.92 15.06
N ILE A 263 -16.69 13.28 13.95
CA ILE A 263 -17.39 13.60 12.69
C ILE A 263 -18.17 12.38 12.17
N ILE A 264 -17.57 11.19 12.22
CA ILE A 264 -18.21 9.94 11.81
C ILE A 264 -19.43 9.63 12.69
N ASP A 265 -19.30 9.75 14.01
CA ASP A 265 -20.35 9.44 14.99
C ASP A 265 -21.55 10.41 14.90
N GLU A 266 -21.27 11.69 14.64
CA GLU A 266 -22.30 12.71 14.38
C GLU A 266 -23.15 12.36 13.15
N LYS A 267 -22.51 11.90 12.08
CA LYS A 267 -23.20 11.46 10.86
C LYS A 267 -24.08 10.24 11.11
N GLU A 268 -23.60 9.27 11.89
CA GLU A 268 -24.42 8.10 12.28
C GLU A 268 -25.69 8.51 13.04
N SER A 269 -25.56 9.46 13.96
CA SER A 269 -26.67 9.94 14.77
C SER A 269 -27.73 10.63 13.92
N GLN A 270 -27.32 11.35 12.86
CA GLN A 270 -28.23 11.99 11.89
C GLN A 270 -28.95 10.99 10.97
N ILE A 271 -28.37 9.81 10.72
CA ILE A 271 -28.99 8.77 9.87
C ILE A 271 -30.02 7.94 10.65
N LYS A 272 -29.83 7.78 11.97
CA LYS A 272 -30.69 6.96 12.84
C LYS A 272 -31.87 7.72 13.46
N GLY A 273 -31.86 9.05 13.41
CA GLY A 273 -32.95 9.93 13.91
C GLY A 273 -33.93 10.31 12.82
#